data_AF-A0A1V5MWH2-F1
#
_entry.id   AF-A0A1V5MWH2-F1
#
_cell.length_a   1.000
_cell.length_b   1.000
_cell.length_c   1.000
_cell.angle_alpha   90.00
_cell.angle_beta   90.00
_cell.angle_gamma   90.00
#
_symmetry.space_group_name_H-M   'P 1'
#
loop_
_entity.id
_entity.type
_entity.pdbx_description
1 polymer ?
#
loop_
_entity_poly.entity_id
_entity_poly.type
_entity_poly.pdbx_seq_one_letter_code
_entity_poly.pdbx_strand_id
1 'polypeptide(L)'
;MREITLSSGVEYWYDKQFAIRAGYFYEHATKGNRKYFTLGAGLKYNVFGLDFAYLIPTQQRNPLENTLRFSLTFDFSAFKEQSK
;
A
#
# COMPACT_ATOMS: atom_id res chain seq x y z
N MET A 1 -13.14 22.53 -16.71
CA MET A 1 -12.51 21.98 -15.50
C MET A 1 -13.06 20.58 -15.28
N ARG A 2 -12.26 19.54 -15.48
CA ARG A 2 -12.62 18.15 -15.14
C ARG A 2 -11.52 17.61 -14.27
N GLU A 3 -11.70 17.80 -12.97
CA GLU A 3 -10.79 17.32 -11.93
C GLU A 3 -11.33 15.99 -11.42
N ILE A 4 -11.21 14.95 -12.26
CA ILE A 4 -11.65 13.61 -11.87
C ILE A 4 -10.39 12.84 -11.48
N THR A 5 -10.30 12.54 -10.19
CA THR A 5 -9.32 11.62 -9.64
C THR A 5 -10.06 10.35 -9.27
N LEU A 6 -9.68 9.23 -9.87
CA LEU A 6 -10.27 7.93 -9.61
C LEU A 6 -9.23 7.07 -8.92
N SER A 7 -9.60 6.50 -7.78
CA SER A 7 -8.78 5.54 -7.08
C SER A 7 -9.64 4.32 -6.79
N SER A 8 -9.08 3.15 -7.07
CA SER A 8 -9.77 1.88 -6.90
C SER A 8 -8.77 0.86 -6.40
N GLY A 9 -9.15 0.02 -5.46
CA GLY A 9 -8.27 -0.99 -4.92
C GLY A 9 -9.04 -2.13 -4.29
N VAL A 10 -8.36 -3.25 -4.19
CA VAL A 10 -8.82 -4.49 -3.57
C VAL A 10 -7.83 -4.88 -2.49
N GLU A 11 -8.36 -5.35 -1.38
CA GLU A 11 -7.59 -5.89 -0.26
C GLU A 11 -8.13 -7.28 0.05
N TYR A 12 -7.21 -8.23 0.21
CA TYR A 12 -7.51 -9.61 0.55
C TYR A 12 -6.69 -10.02 1.77
N TRP A 13 -7.37 -10.49 2.81
CA TRP A 13 -6.74 -11.01 4.02
C TRP A 13 -6.81 -12.53 4.04
N TYR A 14 -5.66 -13.17 4.16
CA TYR A 14 -5.52 -14.59 4.42
C TYR A 14 -5.17 -14.82 5.89
N ASP A 15 -6.04 -15.54 6.59
CA ASP A 15 -5.88 -15.93 8.00
C ASP A 15 -5.61 -14.79 8.99
N LYS A 16 -5.97 -13.54 8.63
CA LYS A 16 -5.67 -12.30 9.38
C LYS A 16 -4.18 -12.04 9.64
N GLN A 17 -3.30 -12.86 9.08
CA GLN A 17 -1.85 -12.77 9.20
C GLN A 17 -1.23 -12.28 7.88
N PHE A 18 -1.77 -12.66 6.73
CA PHE A 18 -1.26 -12.21 5.44
C PHE A 18 -2.29 -11.29 4.77
N ALA A 19 -1.86 -10.13 4.30
CA ALA A 19 -2.67 -9.23 3.50
C ALA A 19 -2.07 -9.13 2.10
N ILE A 20 -2.91 -9.11 1.08
CA ILE A 20 -2.51 -8.77 -0.29
C ILE A 20 -3.38 -7.59 -0.72
N ARG A 21 -2.73 -6.56 -1.25
CA ARG A 21 -3.37 -5.31 -1.67
C ARG A 21 -3.00 -5.04 -3.11
N ALA A 22 -3.98 -4.68 -3.91
CA ALA A 22 -3.75 -4.20 -5.26
C ALA A 22 -4.61 -2.97 -5.48
N GLY A 23 -4.07 -1.94 -6.11
CA GLY A 23 -4.75 -0.69 -6.37
C GLY A 23 -4.36 -0.11 -7.71
N TYR A 24 -5.26 0.71 -8.23
CA TYR A 24 -5.06 1.51 -9.40
C TYR A 24 -5.49 2.94 -9.10
N PHE A 25 -4.58 3.86 -9.39
CA PHE A 25 -4.80 5.29 -9.24
C PHE A 25 -4.75 5.94 -10.61
N TYR A 26 -5.79 6.70 -10.92
CA TYR A 26 -5.94 7.44 -12.16
C TYR A 26 -6.24 8.90 -11.87
N GLU A 27 -5.41 9.79 -12.41
CA GLU A 27 -5.64 11.23 -12.38
C GLU A 27 -5.77 11.78 -13.81
N HIS A 28 -6.75 12.67 -14.00
CA HIS A 28 -7.01 13.30 -15.30
C HIS A 28 -5.82 14.15 -15.81
N ALA A 29 -5.62 14.16 -17.13
CA ALA A 29 -4.45 14.77 -17.78
C ALA A 29 -4.27 16.27 -17.49
N THR A 30 -5.37 16.99 -17.25
CA THR A 30 -5.36 18.43 -16.94
C THR A 30 -4.84 18.77 -15.55
N LYS A 31 -4.69 17.79 -14.64
CA LYS A 31 -4.30 18.01 -13.23
C LYS A 31 -2.89 17.53 -12.89
N GLY A 32 -2.30 16.68 -13.73
CA GLY A 32 -0.96 16.12 -13.48
C GLY A 32 -0.69 14.79 -14.19
N ASN A 33 -1.71 14.16 -14.77
CA ASN A 33 -1.61 12.90 -15.53
C ASN A 33 -0.96 11.74 -14.74
N ARG A 34 -1.11 11.73 -13.41
CA ARG A 34 -0.52 10.70 -12.56
C ARG A 34 -1.35 9.44 -12.61
N LYS A 35 -0.77 8.38 -13.17
CA LYS A 35 -1.42 7.06 -13.27
C LYS A 35 -0.46 5.99 -12.78
N TYR A 36 -0.83 5.29 -11.73
CA TYR A 36 0.02 4.26 -11.15
C TYR A 36 -0.79 3.10 -10.60
N PHE A 37 -0.22 1.91 -10.73
CA PHE A 37 -0.66 0.72 -10.01
C PHE A 37 0.07 0.66 -8.68
N THR A 38 -0.63 0.21 -7.65
CA THR A 38 -0.06 -0.13 -6.37
C THR A 38 -0.26 -1.62 -6.15
N LEU A 39 0.79 -2.30 -5.72
CA LEU A 39 0.73 -3.67 -5.26
C LEU A 39 1.33 -3.71 -3.86
N GLY A 40 0.77 -4.48 -2.96
CA GLY A 40 1.28 -4.59 -1.61
C GLY A 40 1.00 -5.94 -0.99
N ALA A 41 1.84 -6.31 -0.04
CA ALA A 41 1.68 -7.48 0.78
C ALA A 41 1.94 -7.09 2.23
N GLY A 42 1.09 -7.51 3.15
CA GLY A 42 1.24 -7.34 4.58
C GLY A 42 1.41 -8.69 5.27
N LEU A 43 2.19 -8.72 6.33
CA LEU A 43 2.36 -9.85 7.23
C LEU A 43 2.21 -9.34 8.66
N LYS A 44 1.17 -9.78 9.36
CA LYS A 44 0.89 -9.45 10.74
C LYS A 44 1.12 -10.70 11.60
N TYR A 45 2.05 -10.57 12.52
CA TYR A 45 2.25 -11.48 13.64
C TYR A 45 1.81 -10.76 14.92
N ASN A 46 1.43 -11.51 15.96
CA ASN A 46 0.81 -10.99 17.20
C ASN A 46 1.34 -9.63 17.70
N VAL A 47 2.66 -9.41 17.60
CA VAL A 47 3.35 -8.21 18.11
C VAL A 47 4.01 -7.36 17.02
N PHE A 48 4.18 -7.90 15.80
CA PHE A 48 4.89 -7.23 14.71
C PHE A 48 4.10 -7.29 13.40
N GLY A 49 3.92 -6.14 12.76
CA GLY A 49 3.34 -6.00 11.44
C GLY A 49 4.39 -5.56 10.43
N LEU A 50 4.51 -6.27 9.32
CA LEU A 50 5.36 -5.95 8.19
C LEU A 50 4.47 -5.64 6.99
N ASP A 51 4.64 -4.48 6.38
CA ASP A 51 3.91 -4.11 5.17
C ASP A 51 4.91 -3.74 4.06
N PHE A 52 4.71 -4.36 2.90
CA PHE A 52 5.45 -4.16 1.67
C PHE A 52 4.50 -3.51 0.68
N ALA A 53 4.90 -2.40 0.08
CA ALA A 53 4.14 -1.75 -0.98
C ALA A 53 5.08 -1.37 -2.13
N TYR A 54 4.66 -1.69 -3.34
CA TYR A 54 5.35 -1.41 -4.59
C TYR A 54 4.45 -0.58 -5.49
N LEU A 55 4.99 0.49 -6.02
CA LEU A 55 4.27 1.43 -6.87
C LEU A 55 4.84 1.35 -8.28
N ILE A 56 3.99 0.95 -9.22
CA ILE A 56 4.30 0.81 -10.65
C ILE A 56 3.63 1.96 -11.40
N PRO A 57 4.35 3.03 -11.73
CA PRO A 57 3.79 4.11 -12.53
C PRO A 57 3.63 3.66 -14.00
N THR A 58 2.52 4.05 -14.62
CA THR A 58 2.19 3.70 -16.02
C THR A 58 2.56 4.81 -17.01
N GLN A 59 2.59 6.06 -16.57
CA GLN A 59 3.03 7.21 -17.35
C GLN A 59 3.53 8.32 -16.41
N GLN A 60 4.44 9.15 -16.96
CA GLN A 60 5.22 10.19 -16.31
C GLN A 60 6.45 9.65 -15.57
N ARG A 61 7.64 9.95 -16.10
CA ARG A 61 8.94 9.93 -15.41
C ARG A 61 8.76 10.56 -14.02
N ASN A 62 8.52 9.74 -13.02
CA ASN A 62 8.37 10.18 -11.65
C ASN A 62 9.62 9.71 -10.92
N PRO A 63 10.42 10.59 -10.29
CA PRO A 63 11.68 10.19 -9.64
C PRO A 63 11.55 9.19 -8.47
N LEU A 64 10.31 8.78 -8.15
CA LEU A 64 9.95 7.69 -7.22
C LEU A 64 9.53 6.38 -7.94
N GLU A 65 9.87 6.25 -9.23
CA GLU A 65 9.76 5.01 -10.01
C GLU A 65 10.41 3.86 -9.23
N ASN A 66 9.67 2.75 -9.07
CA ASN A 66 10.12 1.53 -8.39
C ASN A 66 10.47 1.68 -6.91
N THR A 67 9.81 2.59 -6.19
CA THR A 67 10.01 2.68 -4.74
C THR A 67 9.34 1.49 -4.05
N LEU A 68 10.16 0.56 -3.54
CA LEU A 68 9.73 -0.42 -2.56
C LEU A 68 9.61 0.27 -1.20
N ARG A 69 8.37 0.38 -0.70
CA ARG A 69 8.10 0.86 0.64
C ARG A 69 8.01 -0.32 1.58
N PHE A 70 8.86 -0.30 2.59
CA PHE A 70 8.85 -1.23 3.70
C PHE A 70 8.34 -0.49 4.93
N SER A 71 7.41 -1.08 5.66
CA SER A 71 6.89 -0.54 6.90
C SER A 71 6.88 -1.63 7.95
N LEU A 72 7.47 -1.33 9.10
CA LEU A 72 7.53 -2.22 10.25
C LEU A 72 6.78 -1.54 11.39
N THR A 73 5.74 -2.19 11.87
CA THR A 73 4.86 -1.73 12.93
C THR A 73 5.05 -2.63 14.14
N PHE A 74 5.32 -2.04 15.29
CA PHE A 74 5.40 -2.75 16.57
C PHE A 74 4.20 -2.41 17.44
N ASP A 75 3.47 -3.43 17.87
CA ASP A 75 2.35 -3.28 18.80
C ASP A 75 2.81 -3.56 20.24
N PHE A 76 3.11 -2.48 20.98
CA PHE A 76 3.55 -2.57 22.37
C PHE A 76 2.46 -3.05 23.34
N SER A 77 1.18 -2.97 22.94
CA SER A 77 0.06 -3.40 23.78
C SER A 77 -0.07 -4.92 23.74
N ALA A 78 -0.03 -5.50 22.55
CA ALA A 78 -0.03 -6.95 22.35
C ALA A 78 1.20 -7.63 23.00
N PHE A 79 2.37 -6.95 22.96
CA PHE A 79 3.59 -7.45 23.63
C PHE A 79 3.39 -7.63 25.15
N LYS A 80 2.75 -6.65 25.78
CA LYS A 80 2.56 -6.62 27.24
C LYS A 80 1.58 -7.70 27.71
N GLU A 81 0.61 -8.07 26.87
CA GLU A 81 -0.38 -9.10 27.16
C GLU A 81 0.19 -10.51 27.03
N GLN A 82 1.16 -10.72 26.12
CA GLN A 82 1.85 -12.00 25.94
C GLN A 82 2.92 -12.29 27.03
N SER A 83 3.38 -11.26 27.73
CA SER A 83 4.37 -11.37 28.82
C SER A 83 3.75 -11.60 30.21
N LYS A 84 2.42 -11.72 30.31
CA LYS A 84 1.69 -11.86 31.57
C LYS A 84 1.18 -13.29 31.73
#